data_AF-A0AAD3E5D9-F1
#
_entry.id   AF-A0AAD3E5D9-F1
#
_cell.length_a   1.000
_cell.length_b   1.000
_cell.length_c   1.000
_cell.angle_alpha   90.00
_cell.angle_beta   90.00
_cell.angle_gamma   90.00
#
_symmetry.space_group_name_H-M   'P 1'
#
loop_
_entity.id
_entity.type
_entity.pdbx_description
1 polymer ?
#
loop_
_entity_poly.entity_id
_entity_poly.type
_entity_poly.pdbx_seq_one_letter_code
_entity_poly.pdbx_strand_id
1 'polypeptide(L)'
;TLYGTPDKCDPYVCGLAEKKLPDSHFGPLFNASLSDQYLRVRDGDWYYFENTANGMFTADEIANVKATTFRDIILRNTNITVLPQNIWHVNPDQPWPTASTNTSNSTTVPA
;
A
#
# COMPACT_ATOMS: atom_id res chain seq x y z
N THR A 1 5.03 35.07 -11.33
CA THR A 1 5.03 33.64 -10.99
C THR A 1 4.85 32.84 -12.28
N LEU A 2 5.26 31.56 -12.32
CA LEU A 2 5.32 30.76 -13.56
C LEU A 2 3.98 30.65 -14.31
N TYR A 3 2.89 30.30 -13.60
CA TYR A 3 1.57 30.06 -14.22
C TYR A 3 0.59 31.25 -14.11
N GLY A 4 0.91 32.24 -13.28
CA GLY A 4 0.03 33.40 -13.02
C GLY A 4 -1.19 33.05 -12.16
N THR A 5 -2.06 32.17 -12.63
CA THR A 5 -3.27 31.69 -11.93
C THR A 5 -3.23 30.18 -11.69
N PRO A 6 -3.90 29.65 -10.63
CA PRO A 6 -3.98 28.22 -10.39
C PRO A 6 -4.61 27.42 -11.54
N ASP A 7 -5.59 27.99 -12.25
CA ASP A 7 -6.31 27.31 -13.34
C ASP A 7 -5.42 26.93 -14.54
N LYS A 8 -4.26 27.57 -14.67
CA LYS A 8 -3.29 27.31 -15.74
C LYS A 8 -2.18 26.36 -15.31
N CYS A 9 -2.19 25.93 -14.06
CA CYS A 9 -1.15 25.07 -13.53
C CYS A 9 -1.33 23.63 -14.01
N ASP A 10 -0.25 23.02 -14.46
CA ASP A 10 -0.26 21.59 -14.78
C ASP A 10 -0.64 20.76 -13.54
N PRO A 11 -1.64 19.87 -13.62
CA PRO A 11 -2.12 19.11 -12.46
C PRO A 11 -1.03 18.31 -11.77
N TYR A 12 -0.03 17.83 -12.52
CA TYR A 12 1.12 17.14 -11.95
C TYR A 12 1.98 18.05 -11.06
N VAL A 13 2.33 19.24 -11.56
CA VAL A 13 3.17 20.19 -10.82
C VAL A 13 2.42 20.75 -9.61
N CYS A 14 1.15 21.12 -9.80
CA CYS A 14 0.35 21.65 -8.71
C CYS A 14 0.01 20.59 -7.66
N GLY A 15 -0.31 19.36 -8.05
CA GLY A 15 -0.55 18.27 -7.10
C GLY A 15 0.67 17.94 -6.25
N LEU A 16 1.88 18.04 -6.80
CA LEU A 16 3.13 17.90 -6.03
C LEU A 16 3.38 19.09 -5.08
N ALA A 17 2.90 20.28 -5.43
CA ALA A 17 3.07 21.49 -4.64
C ALA A 17 2.11 21.59 -3.43
N GLU A 18 1.08 20.75 -3.37
CA GLU A 18 0.13 20.72 -2.27
C GLU A 18 0.76 20.27 -0.95
N LYS A 19 0.19 20.77 0.16
CA LYS A 19 0.52 20.25 1.49
C LYS A 19 0.03 18.82 1.62
N LYS A 20 0.92 17.93 2.05
CA LYS A 20 0.60 16.52 2.31
C LYS A 20 -0.49 16.39 3.38
N LEU A 21 -1.38 15.41 3.18
CA LEU A 21 -2.33 14.98 4.20
C LEU A 21 -1.59 14.27 5.35
N PRO A 22 -2.18 14.22 6.57
CA PRO A 22 -1.68 13.37 7.65
C PRO A 22 -1.49 11.93 7.16
N ASP A 23 -0.37 11.32 7.51
CA ASP A 23 -0.02 9.94 7.19
C ASP A 23 -0.04 9.58 5.70
N SER A 24 0.06 10.59 4.82
CA SER A 24 0.10 10.42 3.37
C SER A 24 1.34 11.07 2.76
N HIS A 25 1.81 10.49 1.67
CA HIS A 25 2.84 11.11 0.83
C HIS A 25 2.26 12.14 -0.14
N PHE A 26 0.94 12.23 -0.25
CA PHE A 26 0.23 13.03 -1.24
C PHE A 26 -0.60 14.16 -0.61
N GLY A 27 -0.77 15.24 -1.37
CA GLY A 27 -1.76 16.27 -1.09
C GLY A 27 -3.18 15.85 -1.49
N PRO A 28 -4.20 16.66 -1.16
CA PRO A 28 -5.61 16.37 -1.43
C PRO A 28 -5.91 15.94 -2.88
N LEU A 29 -5.34 16.60 -3.88
CA LEU A 29 -5.60 16.32 -5.29
C LEU A 29 -5.17 14.90 -5.65
N PHE A 30 -3.91 14.56 -5.44
CA PHE A 30 -3.41 13.22 -5.75
C PHE A 30 -4.04 12.15 -4.89
N ASN A 31 -4.29 12.42 -3.61
CA ASN A 31 -4.96 11.46 -2.74
C ASN A 31 -6.36 11.12 -3.25
N ALA A 32 -7.15 12.13 -3.63
CA ALA A 32 -8.49 11.94 -4.20
C ALA A 32 -8.43 11.22 -5.54
N SER A 33 -7.59 11.69 -6.48
CA SER A 33 -7.48 11.10 -7.82
C SER A 33 -7.01 9.65 -7.80
N LEU A 34 -6.00 9.32 -6.98
CA LEU A 34 -5.50 7.95 -6.86
C LEU A 34 -6.53 7.04 -6.20
N SER A 35 -7.14 7.46 -5.09
CA SER A 35 -8.14 6.64 -4.38
C SER A 35 -9.32 6.31 -5.29
N ASP A 36 -9.86 7.32 -5.97
CA ASP A 36 -10.95 7.19 -6.93
C ASP A 36 -10.59 6.25 -8.09
N GLN A 37 -9.37 6.35 -8.64
CA GLN A 37 -8.90 5.45 -9.69
C GLN A 37 -8.74 4.01 -9.21
N TYR A 38 -8.13 3.78 -8.04
CA TYR A 38 -7.94 2.43 -7.50
C TYR A 38 -9.28 1.76 -7.13
N LEU A 39 -10.24 2.52 -6.59
CA LEU A 39 -11.59 2.02 -6.34
C LEU A 39 -12.29 1.60 -7.63
N ARG A 40 -12.24 2.43 -8.69
CA ARG A 40 -12.83 2.07 -9.98
C ARG A 40 -12.22 0.81 -10.60
N VAL A 41 -10.90 0.66 -10.53
CA VAL A 41 -10.23 -0.53 -11.05
C VAL A 41 -10.65 -1.78 -10.27
N ARG A 42 -10.70 -1.69 -8.94
CA ARG A 42 -11.14 -2.78 -8.08
C ARG A 42 -12.59 -3.18 -8.36
N ASP A 43 -13.49 -2.20 -8.33
CA ASP A 43 -14.94 -2.45 -8.40
C ASP A 43 -15.41 -2.77 -9.82
N GLY A 44 -14.66 -2.33 -10.83
CA GLY A 44 -14.94 -2.57 -12.25
C GLY A 44 -14.32 -3.87 -12.81
N ASP A 45 -13.42 -4.52 -12.07
CA ASP A 45 -12.76 -5.74 -12.53
C ASP A 45 -13.57 -6.99 -12.15
N TRP A 46 -14.12 -7.65 -13.16
CA TRP A 46 -14.83 -8.92 -12.99
C TRP A 46 -13.96 -10.01 -12.36
N TYR A 47 -12.66 -10.00 -12.65
CA TYR A 47 -11.67 -10.96 -12.16
C TYR A 47 -10.97 -10.50 -10.88
N TYR A 48 -11.44 -9.42 -10.25
CA TYR A 48 -10.94 -9.03 -8.94
C TYR A 48 -11.09 -10.19 -7.95
N PHE A 49 -10.02 -10.50 -7.22
CA PHE A 49 -9.92 -11.75 -6.46
C PHE A 49 -10.94 -11.87 -5.31
N GLU A 50 -11.46 -10.76 -4.80
CA GLU A 50 -12.52 -10.77 -3.78
C GLU A 50 -13.93 -10.89 -4.37
N ASN A 51 -14.09 -10.84 -5.70
CA ASN A 51 -15.38 -10.99 -6.35
C ASN A 51 -15.84 -12.45 -6.32
N THR A 52 -16.59 -12.84 -5.28
CA THR A 52 -17.10 -14.21 -5.12
C THR A 52 -18.09 -14.64 -6.20
N ALA A 53 -18.69 -13.70 -6.95
CA ALA A 53 -19.64 -14.01 -8.02
C ALA A 53 -18.98 -14.65 -9.25
N ASN A 54 -17.67 -14.48 -9.43
CA ASN A 54 -16.94 -15.10 -10.55
C ASN A 54 -16.56 -16.58 -10.28
N GLY A 55 -16.69 -17.06 -9.04
CA GLY A 55 -16.40 -18.44 -8.64
C GLY A 55 -14.94 -18.86 -8.76
N MET A 56 -13.99 -17.92 -8.89
CA MET A 56 -12.56 -18.23 -9.06
C MET A 56 -11.88 -18.68 -7.77
N PHE A 57 -12.31 -18.12 -6.63
CA PHE A 57 -11.72 -18.41 -5.32
C PHE A 57 -12.81 -18.75 -4.31
N THR A 58 -12.50 -19.69 -3.43
CA THR A 58 -13.27 -19.94 -2.20
C THR A 58 -13.00 -18.85 -1.15
N ALA A 59 -13.87 -18.75 -0.15
CA ALA A 59 -13.69 -17.80 0.95
C ALA A 59 -12.36 -18.01 1.70
N ASP A 60 -11.95 -19.27 1.87
CA ASP A 60 -10.69 -19.62 2.51
C ASP A 60 -9.47 -19.22 1.67
N GLU A 61 -9.54 -19.38 0.34
CA GLU A 61 -8.49 -18.91 -0.58
C GLU A 61 -8.38 -17.39 -0.58
N ILE A 62 -9.51 -16.66 -0.58
CA ILE A 62 -9.51 -15.20 -0.45
C ILE A 62 -8.86 -14.79 0.87
N ALA A 63 -9.21 -15.43 1.98
CA ALA A 63 -8.58 -15.16 3.28
C ALA A 63 -7.06 -15.38 3.25
N ASN A 64 -6.60 -16.47 2.60
CA ASN A 64 -5.17 -16.74 2.42
C ASN A 64 -4.47 -15.68 1.57
N VAL A 65 -5.09 -15.22 0.47
CA VAL A 65 -4.53 -14.14 -0.36
C VAL A 65 -4.44 -12.83 0.42
N LYS A 66 -5.48 -12.47 1.19
CA LYS A 66 -5.47 -11.26 2.03
C LYS A 66 -4.43 -11.30 3.14
N ALA A 67 -4.13 -12.49 3.66
CA ALA A 67 -3.10 -12.71 4.66
C ALA A 67 -1.67 -12.68 4.07
N THR A 68 -1.53 -12.80 2.75
CA THR A 68 -0.22 -12.83 2.09
C THR A 68 0.38 -11.41 2.01
N THR A 69 1.55 -11.21 2.60
CA THR A 69 2.28 -9.93 2.54
C THR A 69 3.39 -9.94 1.49
N PHE A 70 3.88 -8.76 1.08
CA PHE A 70 5.03 -8.70 0.17
C PHE A 70 6.31 -9.27 0.80
N ARG A 71 6.42 -9.21 2.14
CA ARG A 71 7.47 -9.90 2.91
C ARG A 71 7.43 -11.41 2.66
N ASP A 72 6.26 -12.04 2.74
CA ASP A 72 6.11 -13.48 2.53
C ASP A 72 6.53 -13.89 1.12
N ILE A 73 6.20 -13.05 0.13
CA ILE A 73 6.61 -13.26 -1.27
C ILE A 73 8.14 -13.23 -1.40
N ILE A 74 8.82 -12.27 -0.77
CA ILE A 74 10.30 -12.19 -0.83
C ILE A 74 10.94 -13.40 -0.14
N LEU A 75 10.49 -13.76 1.06
CA LEU A 75 11.05 -14.88 1.82
C LEU A 75 10.84 -16.22 1.11
N ARG A 76 9.72 -16.39 0.39
CA ARG A 76 9.44 -17.63 -0.36
C ARG A 76 10.31 -17.79 -1.61
N ASN A 77 10.79 -16.69 -2.19
CA ASN A 77 11.42 -16.69 -3.51
C ASN A 77 12.90 -16.25 -3.51
N THR A 78 13.48 -15.99 -2.33
CA THR A 78 14.87 -15.55 -2.21
C THR A 78 15.57 -16.26 -1.05
N ASN A 79 16.90 -16.15 -0.98
CA ASN A 79 17.68 -16.64 0.17
C ASN A 79 17.69 -15.67 1.36
N ILE A 80 16.88 -14.61 1.32
CA ILE A 80 16.74 -13.66 2.44
C ILE A 80 16.00 -14.37 3.56
N THR A 81 16.56 -14.35 4.77
CA THR A 81 15.98 -15.05 5.93
C THR A 81 15.35 -14.10 6.95
N VAL A 82 15.63 -12.80 6.85
CA VAL A 82 15.20 -11.82 7.85
C VAL A 82 14.74 -10.51 7.19
N LEU A 83 13.50 -10.13 7.47
CA LEU A 83 12.87 -8.89 7.02
C LEU A 83 11.89 -8.36 8.10
N PRO A 84 11.72 -7.03 8.21
CA PRO A 84 10.67 -6.42 9.02
C PRO A 84 9.28 -6.95 8.68
N GLN A 85 8.36 -6.97 9.66
CA GLN A 85 6.98 -7.44 9.44
C GLN A 85 6.26 -6.60 8.38
N ASN A 86 6.35 -5.28 8.48
CA ASN A 86 5.88 -4.35 7.46
C ASN A 86 7.08 -3.72 6.76
N ILE A 87 7.32 -4.12 5.50
CA ILE A 87 8.46 -3.64 4.72
C ILE A 87 8.19 -2.32 3.99
N TRP A 88 6.96 -1.80 4.06
CA TRP A 88 6.61 -0.50 3.47
C TRP A 88 6.93 0.69 4.38
N HIS A 89 7.18 0.42 5.67
CA HIS A 89 7.52 1.44 6.66
C HIS A 89 8.91 1.18 7.23
N VAL A 90 9.70 2.24 7.33
CA VAL A 90 11.00 2.21 7.99
C VAL A 90 10.86 3.00 9.29
N ASN A 91 11.06 2.31 10.42
CA ASN A 91 11.23 2.98 11.70
C ASN A 91 12.74 3.19 11.94
N PRO A 92 13.25 4.43 11.89
CA PRO A 92 14.68 4.69 12.04
C PRO A 92 15.22 4.30 13.43
N ASP A 93 14.37 4.28 14.45
CA ASP A 93 14.76 3.92 15.82
C ASP A 93 14.70 2.40 16.06
N GLN A 94 14.09 1.65 15.14
CA GLN A 94 14.00 0.19 15.25
C GLN A 94 15.20 -0.45 14.53
N PRO A 95 16.02 -1.27 15.22
CA PRO A 95 17.10 -1.99 14.57
C PRO A 95 16.53 -3.01 13.57
N TRP A 96 17.31 -3.29 12.53
CA TRP A 96 16.94 -4.33 11.56
C TRP A 96 16.72 -5.66 12.29
N PRO A 97 15.66 -6.42 11.96
CA PRO A 97 15.41 -7.68 12.63
C PRO A 97 16.59 -8.63 12.44
N THR A 98 16.80 -9.50 13.42
CA THR A 98 17.77 -10.60 13.36
C THR A 98 17.02 -11.93 13.42
N ALA A 99 17.70 -13.03 13.08
CA ALA A 99 17.08 -14.36 13.08
C ALA A 99 16.48 -14.76 14.45
N SER A 100 16.97 -14.16 15.55
CA SER A 100 16.48 -14.40 16.92
C SER A 100 15.27 -13.54 17.32
N THR A 101 14.89 -12.51 16.55
CA THR A 101 13.77 -11.61 16.88
C THR A 101 12.46 -11.97 16.16
N ASN A 102 12.41 -13.07 15.42
CA ASN A 102 11.23 -13.49 14.65
C ASN A 102 10.10 -14.13 15.49
N THR A 103 10.22 -14.20 16.82
CA THR A 103 9.29 -14.92 17.70
C THR A 103 8.46 -14.06 18.65
N SER A 104 8.25 -12.77 18.39
CA SER A 104 7.36 -11.97 19.24
C SER A 104 6.37 -11.15 18.42
N ASN A 105 5.11 -11.59 18.48
CA ASN A 105 3.87 -10.87 18.16
C ASN A 105 3.99 -9.35 18.21
N SER A 106 3.62 -8.67 17.12
CA SER A 106 3.17 -7.29 17.17
C SER A 106 1.84 -7.18 16.42
N THR A 107 0.75 -7.32 17.16
CA THR A 107 -0.65 -7.25 16.72
C THR A 107 -1.15 -5.80 16.55
N THR A 108 -0.28 -4.83 16.28
CA THR A 108 -0.71 -3.44 16.11
C THR A 108 -0.01 -2.80 14.92
N VAL A 109 -0.68 -2.82 13.77
CA VAL A 109 -0.45 -1.84 12.71
C VAL A 109 -1.20 -0.58 13.16
N PRO A 110 -0.53 0.56 13.44
CA PRO A 110 -1.25 1.81 13.59
C PRO A 110 -1.90 2.15 12.24
N ALA A 111 -3.16 2.59 12.31
CA ALA A 111 -3.96 3.05 11.19
C ALA A 111 -3.28 4.20 10.44
#